data_AF-A0A661J3M5-F1
#
_entry.id   AF-A0A661J3M5-F1
#
_cell.length_a   1.000
_cell.length_b   1.000
_cell.length_c   1.000
_cell.angle_alpha   90.00
_cell.angle_beta   90.00
_cell.angle_gamma   90.00
#
_symmetry.space_group_name_H-M   'P 1'
#
loop_
_entity.id
_entity.type
_entity.pdbx_description
1 polymer ?
#
loop_
_entity_poly.entity_id
_entity_poly.type
_entity_poly.pdbx_seq_one_letter_code
_entity_poly.pdbx_strand_id
1 'polypeptide(L)'
;SDDKSDPDFVAVDLISQAEHDEDAYPWLITTSSSFAKDVVNSVEKHLKGSKRKSIVKSSLKNHGMVVIVPDISTAIELANEIAPEHLELLVDEPFLYIDSIKNAGTIFIGQYTPEAIGDYIAGANHVLPTSGTARFFSPLGVYDFVKRVNFIYFSKDALKQDGEDVIRMATIEKLDGHAKAISERIKKG
;
A
#
# COMPACT_ATOMS: atom_id res chain seq x y z
N SER A 1 -15.69 -6.43 4.02
CA SER A 1 -17.07 -6.37 3.48
C SER A 1 -18.11 -6.28 4.59
N ASP A 2 -19.08 -5.44 4.30
CA ASP A 2 -20.41 -5.24 4.86
C ASP A 2 -21.37 -6.36 5.24
N ASP A 3 -21.41 -7.37 4.38
CA ASP A 3 -22.60 -8.18 4.06
C ASP A 3 -23.64 -7.60 3.09
N LYS A 4 -23.46 -6.38 2.57
CA LYS A 4 -24.37 -5.78 1.59
C LYS A 4 -24.04 -6.07 0.12
N SER A 5 -22.81 -6.52 -0.15
CA SER A 5 -22.38 -6.92 -1.50
C SER A 5 -22.91 -8.28 -1.89
N ASP A 6 -22.99 -8.57 -3.20
CA ASP A 6 -23.31 -9.91 -3.68
C ASP A 6 -22.16 -10.90 -3.33
N PRO A 7 -22.44 -12.02 -2.63
CA PRO A 7 -21.41 -13.03 -2.35
C PRO A 7 -20.72 -13.60 -3.60
N ASP A 8 -21.42 -13.65 -4.74
CA ASP A 8 -20.83 -14.11 -6.00
C ASP A 8 -19.76 -13.13 -6.51
N PHE A 9 -19.89 -11.82 -6.27
CA PHE A 9 -18.87 -10.83 -6.66
C PHE A 9 -17.61 -11.01 -5.81
N VAL A 10 -17.76 -11.01 -4.49
CA VAL A 10 -16.62 -11.21 -3.57
C VAL A 10 -15.91 -12.54 -3.83
N ALA A 11 -16.66 -13.60 -4.16
CA ALA A 11 -16.08 -14.89 -4.46
C ALA A 11 -15.22 -14.87 -5.74
N VAL A 12 -15.64 -14.17 -6.80
CA VAL A 12 -14.84 -14.08 -8.02
C VAL A 12 -13.61 -13.19 -7.87
N ASP A 13 -13.68 -12.15 -7.03
CA ASP A 13 -12.52 -11.29 -6.72
C ASP A 13 -11.49 -12.04 -5.86
N LEU A 14 -11.93 -12.87 -4.90
CA LEU A 14 -11.03 -13.78 -4.19
C LEU A 14 -10.37 -14.80 -5.14
N ILE A 15 -11.11 -15.27 -6.15
CA ILE A 15 -10.58 -16.20 -7.15
C ILE A 15 -9.58 -15.50 -8.09
N SER A 16 -9.83 -14.24 -8.49
CA SER A 16 -8.90 -13.50 -9.35
C SER A 16 -7.54 -13.34 -8.68
N GLN A 17 -7.51 -12.97 -7.39
CA GLN A 17 -6.25 -12.91 -6.66
C GLN A 17 -5.61 -14.29 -6.50
N ALA A 18 -6.40 -15.31 -6.14
CA ALA A 18 -5.90 -16.66 -5.92
C ALA A 18 -5.36 -17.35 -7.19
N GLU A 19 -5.77 -16.91 -8.39
CA GLU A 19 -5.28 -17.51 -9.62
C GLU A 19 -3.92 -16.99 -10.05
N HIS A 20 -3.44 -15.86 -9.53
CA HIS A 20 -2.13 -15.31 -9.87
C HIS A 20 -0.99 -16.29 -9.57
N ASP A 21 -0.93 -16.79 -8.33
CA ASP A 21 0.15 -17.64 -7.83
C ASP A 21 -0.35 -18.59 -6.73
N GLU A 22 0.34 -19.72 -6.51
CA GLU A 22 0.01 -20.65 -5.42
C GLU A 22 0.29 -20.06 -4.03
N ASP A 23 1.20 -19.09 -3.95
CA ASP A 23 1.54 -18.35 -2.74
C ASP A 23 0.75 -17.03 -2.61
N ALA A 24 -0.31 -16.82 -3.41
CA ALA A 24 -1.19 -15.65 -3.27
C ALA A 24 -2.04 -15.73 -1.98
N TYR A 25 -2.40 -14.57 -1.41
CA TYR A 25 -3.10 -14.44 -0.12
C TYR A 25 -4.53 -13.85 -0.30
N PRO A 26 -5.51 -14.64 -0.79
CA PRO A 26 -6.89 -14.19 -0.99
C PRO A 26 -7.66 -14.17 0.34
N TRP A 27 -7.83 -12.99 0.94
CA TRP A 27 -8.42 -12.84 2.28
C TRP A 27 -9.75 -12.09 2.24
N LEU A 28 -10.75 -12.61 2.96
CA LEU A 28 -12.01 -11.92 3.24
C LEU A 28 -12.03 -11.47 4.70
N ILE A 29 -12.18 -10.17 4.94
CA ILE A 29 -12.51 -9.63 6.26
C ILE A 29 -13.95 -9.15 6.22
N THR A 30 -14.81 -9.65 7.10
CA THR A 30 -16.24 -9.29 7.12
C THR A 30 -16.81 -9.23 8.53
N THR A 31 -17.90 -8.49 8.70
CA THR A 31 -18.66 -8.42 9.95
C THR A 31 -19.69 -9.54 10.10
N SER A 32 -19.94 -10.31 9.05
CA SER A 32 -21.08 -11.23 8.99
C SER A 32 -20.66 -12.68 8.76
N SER A 33 -20.96 -13.53 9.74
CA SER A 33 -20.66 -14.97 9.67
C SER A 33 -21.52 -15.72 8.65
N SER A 34 -22.75 -15.26 8.36
CA SER A 34 -23.59 -15.84 7.31
C SER A 34 -23.05 -15.48 5.94
N PHE A 35 -22.72 -14.20 5.73
CA PHE A 35 -22.12 -13.73 4.48
C PHE A 35 -20.79 -14.45 4.18
N ALA A 36 -19.93 -14.63 5.18
CA ALA A 36 -18.71 -15.42 5.05
C ALA A 36 -18.97 -16.84 4.50
N LYS A 37 -20.03 -17.52 4.99
CA LYS A 37 -20.40 -18.86 4.49
C LYS A 37 -20.90 -18.79 3.05
N ASP A 38 -21.70 -17.78 2.72
CA ASP A 38 -22.24 -17.61 1.37
C ASP A 38 -21.13 -17.36 0.35
N VAL A 39 -20.14 -16.53 0.69
CA VAL A 39 -18.96 -16.30 -0.15
C VAL A 39 -18.15 -17.59 -0.32
N VAL A 40 -17.89 -18.35 0.75
CA VAL A 40 -17.15 -19.62 0.65
C VAL A 40 -17.89 -20.62 -0.25
N ASN A 41 -19.21 -20.75 -0.12
CA ASN A 41 -20.02 -21.60 -1.00
C ASN A 41 -19.96 -21.12 -2.45
N SER A 42 -19.96 -19.80 -2.67
CA SER A 42 -19.86 -19.22 -4.00
C SER A 42 -18.48 -19.47 -4.64
N VAL A 43 -17.38 -19.37 -3.87
CA VAL A 43 -16.04 -19.74 -4.35
C VAL A 43 -16.03 -21.17 -4.88
N GLU A 44 -16.61 -22.13 -4.15
CA GLU A 44 -16.69 -23.52 -4.61
C GLU A 44 -17.50 -23.68 -5.91
N LYS A 45 -18.59 -22.91 -6.05
CA LYS A 45 -19.44 -22.88 -7.25
C LYS A 45 -18.65 -22.35 -8.45
N HIS A 46 -17.98 -21.21 -8.33
CA HIS A 46 -17.22 -20.58 -9.43
C HIS A 46 -15.96 -21.41 -9.81
N LEU A 47 -15.37 -22.15 -8.88
CA LEU A 47 -14.24 -23.05 -9.16
C LEU A 47 -14.58 -24.28 -10.01
N LYS A 48 -15.86 -24.62 -10.22
CA LYS A 48 -16.22 -25.79 -11.04
C LYS A 48 -15.82 -25.64 -12.51
N GLY A 49 -15.66 -24.40 -13.02
CA GLY A 49 -15.31 -24.11 -14.41
C GLY A 49 -13.94 -23.46 -14.65
N SER A 50 -13.14 -23.19 -13.61
CA SER A 50 -11.85 -22.49 -13.77
C SER A 50 -10.79 -23.39 -14.42
N LYS A 51 -10.08 -22.85 -15.43
CA LYS A 51 -8.92 -23.51 -16.06
C LYS A 51 -7.69 -23.53 -15.13
N ARG A 52 -7.58 -22.57 -14.22
CA ARG A 52 -6.48 -22.45 -13.24
C ARG A 52 -6.86 -23.00 -11.86
N LYS A 53 -7.87 -23.88 -11.80
CA LYS A 53 -8.41 -24.46 -10.57
C LYS A 53 -7.37 -25.07 -9.64
N SER A 54 -6.30 -25.68 -10.17
CA SER A 54 -5.23 -26.25 -9.34
C SER A 54 -4.48 -25.18 -8.55
N ILE A 55 -4.10 -24.08 -9.21
CA ILE A 55 -3.39 -22.95 -8.60
C ILE A 55 -4.28 -22.29 -7.54
N VAL A 56 -5.52 -21.96 -7.92
CA VAL A 56 -6.48 -21.35 -7.00
C VAL A 56 -6.72 -22.21 -5.76
N LYS A 57 -6.85 -23.53 -5.93
CA LYS A 57 -7.00 -24.45 -4.79
C LYS A 57 -5.75 -24.51 -3.91
N SER A 58 -4.55 -24.41 -4.49
CA SER A 58 -3.30 -24.38 -3.74
C SER A 58 -3.24 -23.10 -2.88
N SER A 59 -3.45 -21.94 -3.49
CA SER A 59 -3.49 -20.63 -2.82
C SER A 59 -4.55 -20.57 -1.72
N LEU A 60 -5.80 -20.90 -2.02
CA LEU A 60 -6.87 -20.87 -1.03
C LEU A 60 -6.61 -21.83 0.14
N LYS A 61 -6.02 -22.99 -0.11
CA LYS A 61 -5.74 -23.98 0.95
C LYS A 61 -4.60 -23.52 1.86
N ASN A 62 -3.55 -22.94 1.29
CA ASN A 62 -2.34 -22.61 2.05
C ASN A 62 -2.44 -21.24 2.71
N HIS A 63 -3.13 -20.30 2.05
CA HIS A 63 -3.10 -18.88 2.40
C HIS A 63 -4.48 -18.22 2.42
N GLY A 64 -5.53 -18.85 1.91
CA GLY A 64 -6.89 -18.31 1.97
C GLY A 64 -7.39 -18.17 3.40
N MET A 65 -8.00 -17.03 3.72
CA MET A 65 -8.48 -16.77 5.07
C MET A 65 -9.79 -15.98 5.05
N VAL A 66 -10.71 -16.34 5.96
CA VAL A 66 -11.90 -15.55 6.25
C VAL A 66 -11.84 -15.12 7.71
N VAL A 67 -11.85 -13.81 7.96
CA VAL A 67 -11.79 -13.22 9.28
C VAL A 67 -13.11 -12.51 9.56
N ILE A 68 -13.78 -12.94 10.63
CA ILE A 68 -15.01 -12.33 11.11
C ILE A 68 -14.65 -11.36 12.24
N VAL A 69 -15.01 -10.09 12.07
CA VAL A 69 -14.74 -8.99 13.02
C VAL A 69 -16.05 -8.37 13.51
N PRO A 70 -16.08 -7.68 14.67
CA PRO A 70 -17.32 -7.11 15.20
C PRO A 70 -17.88 -5.94 14.36
N ASP A 71 -17.01 -5.17 13.71
CA ASP A 71 -17.40 -3.97 12.95
C ASP A 71 -16.37 -3.61 11.87
N ILE A 72 -16.74 -2.66 11.00
CA ILE A 72 -15.91 -2.20 9.88
C ILE A 72 -14.67 -1.44 10.36
N SER A 73 -14.75 -0.73 11.48
CA SER A 73 -13.58 -0.06 12.07
C SER A 73 -12.49 -1.08 12.44
N THR A 74 -12.86 -2.19 13.07
CA THR A 74 -11.96 -3.30 13.38
C THR A 74 -11.41 -3.97 12.12
N ALA A 75 -12.23 -4.08 11.06
CA ALA A 75 -11.77 -4.57 9.76
C ALA A 75 -10.65 -3.69 9.18
N ILE A 76 -10.80 -2.37 9.28
CA ILE A 76 -9.83 -1.39 8.76
C ILE A 76 -8.56 -1.38 9.61
N GLU A 77 -8.67 -1.48 10.93
CA GLU A 77 -7.50 -1.65 11.81
C GLU A 77 -6.68 -2.87 11.39
N LEU A 78 -7.35 -4.01 11.20
CA LEU A 78 -6.68 -5.22 10.72
C LEU A 78 -6.09 -5.05 9.31
N ALA A 79 -6.80 -4.42 8.38
CA ALA A 79 -6.29 -4.14 7.03
C ALA A 79 -5.04 -3.24 7.08
N ASN A 80 -5.01 -2.24 7.96
CA ASN A 80 -3.85 -1.38 8.15
C ASN A 80 -2.64 -2.13 8.71
N GLU A 81 -2.85 -3.09 9.62
CA GLU A 81 -1.78 -3.95 10.13
C GLU A 81 -1.25 -4.90 9.05
N ILE A 82 -2.14 -5.45 8.22
CA ILE A 82 -1.76 -6.32 7.09
C ILE A 82 -0.96 -5.54 6.05
N ALA A 83 -1.40 -4.32 5.73
CA ALA A 83 -0.88 -3.49 4.64
C ALA A 83 -0.88 -4.20 3.28
N PRO A 84 -2.08 -4.55 2.77
CA PRO A 84 -2.22 -5.39 1.58
C PRO A 84 -1.76 -4.67 0.31
N GLU A 85 -1.42 -5.47 -0.70
CA GLU A 85 -1.18 -5.02 -2.07
C GLU A 85 -2.47 -4.40 -2.66
N HIS A 86 -3.55 -5.19 -2.68
CA HIS A 86 -4.89 -4.79 -3.10
C HIS A 86 -5.85 -4.80 -1.92
N LEU A 87 -6.63 -3.73 -1.75
CA LEU A 87 -7.69 -3.63 -0.75
C LEU A 87 -9.02 -3.28 -1.43
N GLU A 88 -9.98 -4.22 -1.43
CA GLU A 88 -11.35 -3.92 -1.84
C GLU A 88 -12.23 -3.53 -0.65
N LEU A 89 -12.72 -2.29 -0.65
CA LEU A 89 -13.64 -1.75 0.35
C LEU A 89 -15.10 -1.94 -0.11
N LEU A 90 -15.62 -3.13 0.17
CA LEU A 90 -16.97 -3.56 -0.20
C LEU A 90 -17.97 -3.32 0.94
N VAL A 91 -18.36 -2.06 1.15
CA VAL A 91 -19.31 -1.62 2.19
C VAL A 91 -20.30 -0.61 1.60
N ASP A 92 -21.46 -0.39 2.23
CA ASP A 92 -22.54 0.47 1.71
C ASP A 92 -22.15 1.96 1.65
N GLU A 93 -21.45 2.45 2.70
CA GLU A 93 -20.98 3.84 2.80
C GLU A 93 -19.45 3.93 2.86
N PRO A 94 -18.73 3.58 1.77
CA PRO A 94 -17.28 3.41 1.81
C PRO A 94 -16.52 4.71 2.11
N PHE A 95 -17.06 5.85 1.66
CA PHE A 95 -16.43 7.17 1.85
C PHE A 95 -16.34 7.62 3.30
N LEU A 96 -17.11 7.02 4.23
CA LEU A 96 -16.97 7.28 5.66
C LEU A 96 -15.66 6.73 6.24
N TYR A 97 -15.04 5.78 5.55
CA TYR A 97 -13.94 4.97 6.07
C TYR A 97 -12.60 5.22 5.37
N ILE A 98 -12.60 5.82 4.18
CA ILE A 98 -11.40 5.97 3.35
C ILE A 98 -10.25 6.65 4.11
N ASP A 99 -10.54 7.72 4.85
CA ASP A 99 -9.53 8.47 5.61
C ASP A 99 -8.92 7.66 6.78
N SER A 100 -9.52 6.54 7.16
CA SER A 100 -9.01 5.64 8.19
C SER A 100 -8.04 4.59 7.62
N ILE A 101 -7.98 4.42 6.30
CA ILE A 101 -7.05 3.49 5.63
C ILE A 101 -5.71 4.19 5.47
N LYS A 102 -4.68 3.64 6.11
CA LYS A 102 -3.32 4.17 6.14
C LYS A 102 -2.38 3.39 5.23
N ASN A 103 -2.57 2.07 5.13
CA ASN A 103 -1.65 1.18 4.42
C ASN A 103 -2.42 0.28 3.43
N ALA A 104 -2.24 0.54 2.14
CA ALA A 104 -2.64 -0.34 1.04
C ALA A 104 -1.85 0.07 -0.22
N GLY A 105 -1.55 -0.86 -1.12
CA GLY A 105 -1.00 -0.53 -2.43
C GLY A 105 -2.03 0.21 -3.28
N THR A 106 -3.15 -0.44 -3.55
CA THR A 106 -4.32 0.15 -4.24
C THR A 106 -5.59 -0.14 -3.48
N ILE A 107 -6.48 0.87 -3.39
CA ILE A 107 -7.80 0.74 -2.76
C ILE A 107 -8.86 0.78 -3.85
N PHE A 108 -9.66 -0.28 -3.90
CA PHE A 108 -10.80 -0.44 -4.80
C PHE A 108 -12.09 -0.20 -4.02
N ILE A 109 -12.97 0.68 -4.51
CA ILE A 109 -14.10 1.19 -3.73
C ILE A 109 -15.42 0.74 -4.35
N GLY A 110 -16.22 0.02 -3.56
CA GLY A 110 -17.56 -0.42 -3.90
C GLY A 110 -17.61 -1.62 -4.85
N GLN A 111 -18.77 -2.30 -4.87
CA GLN A 111 -18.99 -3.59 -5.53
C GLN A 111 -18.83 -3.64 -7.06
N TYR A 112 -18.65 -2.50 -7.72
CA TYR A 112 -18.47 -2.41 -9.17
C TYR A 112 -17.04 -2.06 -9.58
N THR A 113 -16.11 -2.09 -8.62
CA THR A 113 -14.71 -1.80 -8.83
C THR A 113 -13.86 -3.02 -8.45
N PRO A 114 -13.99 -4.17 -9.14
CA PRO A 114 -13.13 -5.32 -8.85
C PRO A 114 -11.67 -5.00 -9.17
N GLU A 115 -10.74 -5.69 -8.52
CA GLU A 115 -9.28 -5.57 -8.71
C GLU A 115 -8.88 -5.51 -10.19
N ALA A 116 -9.49 -6.36 -11.03
CA ALA A 116 -9.21 -6.44 -12.46
C ALA A 116 -9.39 -5.10 -13.22
N ILE A 117 -10.25 -4.19 -12.75
CA ILE A 117 -10.38 -2.86 -13.36
C ILE A 117 -9.08 -2.05 -13.19
N GLY A 118 -8.44 -2.14 -12.01
CA GLY A 118 -7.16 -1.49 -11.72
C GLY A 118 -6.02 -2.08 -12.52
N ASP A 119 -6.02 -3.40 -12.70
CA ASP A 119 -4.98 -4.11 -13.43
C ASP A 119 -4.88 -3.75 -14.91
N TYR A 120 -5.97 -3.26 -15.50
CA TYR A 120 -6.05 -3.11 -16.95
C TYR A 120 -6.39 -1.71 -17.45
N ILE A 121 -7.40 -1.03 -16.88
CA ILE A 121 -8.00 0.14 -17.56
C ILE A 121 -8.20 1.38 -16.69
N ALA A 122 -8.20 1.25 -15.37
CA ALA A 122 -8.42 2.41 -14.47
C ALA A 122 -7.31 3.47 -14.56
N GLY A 123 -6.14 3.12 -15.12
CA GLY A 123 -5.01 4.02 -15.30
C GLY A 123 -4.04 4.08 -14.11
N ALA A 124 -4.38 3.42 -12.99
CA ALA A 124 -3.43 3.14 -11.92
C ALA A 124 -2.38 2.11 -12.39
N ASN A 125 -1.22 2.06 -11.72
CA ASN A 125 -0.20 1.08 -12.00
C ASN A 125 -0.41 -0.17 -11.15
N HIS A 126 -0.41 -1.35 -11.75
CA HIS A 126 -0.57 -2.62 -11.04
C HIS A 126 0.74 -3.20 -10.47
N VAL A 127 1.88 -2.50 -10.65
CA VAL A 127 3.12 -2.87 -9.97
C VAL A 127 3.09 -2.24 -8.58
N LEU A 128 2.73 -3.05 -7.59
CA LEU A 128 2.41 -2.60 -6.25
C LEU A 128 3.34 -3.19 -5.18
N PRO A 129 3.43 -2.53 -4.01
CA PRO A 129 4.14 -3.09 -2.86
C PRO A 129 3.38 -4.27 -2.25
N THR A 130 4.02 -5.44 -2.21
CA THR A 130 3.44 -6.69 -1.69
C THR A 130 4.01 -7.04 -0.31
N SER A 131 3.55 -8.13 0.31
CA SER A 131 4.14 -8.68 1.56
C SER A 131 4.20 -7.68 2.73
N GLY A 132 3.19 -6.82 2.85
CA GLY A 132 3.09 -5.79 3.89
C GLY A 132 3.98 -4.57 3.67
N THR A 133 4.65 -4.46 2.52
CA THR A 133 5.54 -3.32 2.24
C THR A 133 4.80 -2.03 1.89
N ALA A 134 3.48 -2.08 1.69
CA ALA A 134 2.63 -0.89 1.54
C ALA A 134 2.68 0.04 2.77
N ARG A 135 3.25 -0.40 3.90
CA ARG A 135 3.58 0.46 5.06
C ARG A 135 4.63 1.54 4.77
N PHE A 136 5.47 1.35 3.76
CA PHE A 136 6.60 2.25 3.49
C PHE A 136 6.99 2.39 2.02
N PHE A 137 6.45 1.56 1.12
CA PHE A 137 6.57 1.73 -0.32
C PHE A 137 5.24 2.18 -0.92
N SER A 138 5.33 2.85 -2.07
CA SER A 138 4.19 3.32 -2.86
C SER A 138 4.01 2.45 -4.12
N PRO A 139 2.83 2.48 -4.75
CA PRO A 139 2.65 2.00 -6.11
C PRO A 139 3.69 2.58 -7.07
N LEU A 140 4.12 1.79 -8.05
CA LEU A 140 5.04 2.25 -9.09
C LEU A 140 4.43 3.46 -9.82
N GLY A 141 5.17 4.56 -9.86
CA GLY A 141 4.74 5.80 -10.50
C GLY A 141 5.89 6.50 -11.22
N VAL A 142 5.60 7.68 -11.75
CA VAL A 142 6.60 8.50 -12.45
C VAL A 142 7.80 8.83 -11.56
N TYR A 143 7.60 8.89 -10.24
CA TYR A 143 8.67 9.25 -9.30
C TYR A 143 9.74 8.17 -9.14
N ASP A 144 9.46 6.92 -9.49
CA ASP A 144 10.44 5.83 -9.47
C ASP A 144 11.42 5.93 -10.65
N PHE A 145 11.07 6.69 -11.69
CA PHE A 145 11.89 6.91 -12.88
C PHE A 145 12.61 8.27 -12.89
N VAL A 146 12.46 9.07 -11.83
CA VAL A 146 13.17 10.35 -11.69
C VAL A 146 14.16 10.30 -10.53
N LYS A 147 15.21 11.14 -10.61
CA LYS A 147 16.16 11.34 -9.53
C LYS A 147 16.00 12.77 -9.01
N ARG A 148 15.80 12.93 -7.70
CA ARG A 148 15.76 14.25 -7.06
C ARG A 148 17.19 14.68 -6.75
N VAL A 149 17.62 15.81 -7.31
CA VAL A 149 18.95 16.38 -7.08
C VAL A 149 18.78 17.75 -6.42
N ASN A 150 19.35 17.93 -5.23
CA ASN A 150 19.32 19.20 -4.53
C ASN A 150 20.42 20.12 -5.08
N PHE A 151 20.04 21.34 -5.46
CA PHE A 151 20.97 22.40 -5.84
C PHE A 151 21.04 23.41 -4.71
N ILE A 152 22.24 23.67 -4.21
CA ILE A 152 22.49 24.65 -3.14
C ILE A 152 23.45 25.70 -3.68
N TYR A 153 23.03 26.96 -3.64
CA TYR A 153 23.86 28.11 -3.95
C TYR A 153 23.90 29.02 -2.72
N PHE A 154 25.11 29.46 -2.35
CA PHE A 154 25.33 30.39 -1.26
C PHE A 154 26.04 31.62 -1.79
N SER A 155 25.45 32.80 -1.58
CA SER A 155 26.10 34.04 -1.94
C SER A 155 27.27 34.31 -0.99
N LYS A 156 28.17 35.20 -1.42
CA LYS A 156 29.28 35.64 -0.58
C LYS A 156 28.81 36.30 0.72
N ASP A 157 27.77 37.13 0.65
CA ASP A 157 27.24 37.85 1.81
C ASP A 157 26.53 36.90 2.78
N ALA A 158 25.77 35.92 2.26
CA ALA A 158 25.19 34.85 3.08
C ALA A 158 26.30 34.05 3.79
N LEU A 159 27.40 33.72 3.10
CA LEU A 159 28.54 33.02 3.71
C LEU A 159 29.18 33.83 4.84
N LYS A 160 29.24 35.15 4.72
CA LYS A 160 29.74 36.02 5.77
C LYS A 160 28.78 36.11 6.96
N GLN A 161 27.48 36.10 6.69
CA GLN A 161 26.45 36.16 7.72
C GLN A 161 26.39 34.88 8.56
N ASP A 162 26.31 33.71 7.89
CA ASP A 162 26.02 32.44 8.56
C ASP A 162 27.30 31.63 8.87
N GLY A 163 28.44 32.01 8.29
CA GLY A 163 29.63 31.18 8.29
C GLY A 163 30.27 30.98 9.67
N GLU A 164 30.16 31.94 10.59
CA GLU A 164 30.65 31.79 11.97
C GLU A 164 29.82 30.75 12.76
N ASP A 165 28.51 30.67 12.52
CA ASP A 165 27.66 29.65 13.12
C ASP A 165 27.99 28.25 12.57
N VAL A 166 28.24 28.14 11.26
CA VAL A 166 28.70 26.88 10.64
C VAL A 166 30.05 26.44 11.19
N ILE A 167 31.00 27.37 11.37
CA ILE A 167 32.30 27.09 12.00
C ILE A 167 32.09 26.57 13.42
N ARG A 168 31.24 27.23 14.21
CA ARG A 168 30.94 26.81 15.59
C ARG A 168 30.35 25.41 15.64
N MET A 169 29.37 25.09 14.79
CA MET A 169 28.80 23.74 14.72
C MET A 169 29.85 22.71 14.34
N ALA A 170 30.65 22.97 13.30
CA ALA A 170 31.72 22.08 12.87
C ALA A 170 32.79 21.86 13.96
N THR A 171 33.11 22.88 14.76
CA THR A 171 34.04 22.73 15.90
C THR A 171 33.46 21.87 17.02
N ILE A 172 32.17 22.02 17.35
CA ILE A 172 31.49 21.17 18.36
C ILE A 172 31.50 19.71 17.91
N GLU A 173 31.27 19.46 16.62
CA GLU A 173 31.34 18.13 16.00
C GLU A 173 32.78 17.60 15.79
N LYS A 174 33.80 18.41 16.11
CA LYS A 174 35.24 18.10 15.92
C LYS A 174 35.61 17.84 14.45
N LEU A 175 34.93 18.51 13.53
CA LEU A 175 35.16 18.44 12.08
C LEU A 175 36.00 19.64 11.60
N ASP A 176 37.28 19.68 11.97
CA ASP A 176 38.18 20.81 11.69
C ASP A 176 38.27 21.19 10.20
N GLY A 177 38.21 20.19 9.32
CA GLY A 177 38.21 20.42 7.86
C GLY A 177 36.97 21.18 7.37
N HIS A 178 35.80 20.92 7.97
CA HIS A 178 34.54 21.61 7.63
C HIS A 178 34.60 23.07 8.09
N ALA A 179 34.99 23.32 9.34
CA ALA A 179 35.21 24.66 9.86
C ALA A 179 36.20 25.44 8.98
N LYS A 180 37.36 24.83 8.67
CA LYS A 180 38.40 25.45 7.84
C LYS A 180 37.91 25.77 6.42
N ALA A 181 37.07 24.92 5.82
CA ALA A 181 36.52 25.17 4.49
C ALA A 181 35.71 26.48 4.43
N ILE A 182 34.99 26.82 5.50
CA ILE A 182 34.24 28.07 5.63
C ILE A 182 35.19 29.22 5.98
N SER A 183 36.03 29.06 7.02
CA SER A 183 36.94 30.12 7.48
C SER A 183 37.86 30.63 6.37
N GLU A 184 38.40 29.75 5.52
CA GLU A 184 39.25 30.17 4.40
C GLU A 184 38.52 31.02 3.36
N ARG A 185 37.21 30.81 3.17
CA ARG A 185 36.39 31.61 2.25
C ARG A 185 35.99 32.96 2.87
N ILE A 186 35.67 32.99 4.17
CA ILE A 186 35.42 34.23 4.90
C ILE A 186 36.68 35.11 4.89
N LYS A 187 37.87 34.53 5.13
CA LYS A 187 39.14 35.27 5.15
C LYS A 187 39.52 35.90 3.81
N LYS A 188 39.24 35.21 2.70
CA LYS A 188 39.65 35.63 1.34
C LYS A 188 38.60 36.46 0.60
N GLY A 189 37.38 36.55 1.13
CA GLY A 189 36.26 37.27 0.53
C GLY A 189 35.91 38.52 1.30
#